data_AF-A0A495XF99-F1
#
_entry.id   AF-A0A495XF99-F1
#
_cell.length_a   1.000
_cell.length_b   1.000
_cell.length_c   1.000
_cell.angle_alpha   90.00
_cell.angle_beta   90.00
_cell.angle_gamma   90.00
#
_symmetry.space_group_name_H-M   'P 1'
#
loop_
_entity.id
_entity.type
_entity.pdbx_description
1 polymer ?
#
loop_
_entity_poly.entity_id
_entity_poly.type
_entity_poly.pdbx_seq_one_letter_code
_entity_poly.pdbx_strand_id
1 'polypeptide(L)'
;MVRRRGSVFTHNGPVRTCIGCRARTLPSELLRVVVVDGAVVPDTRRRLPGRGAWLHPDPSCLRDAEKRRAFPRAFRVPGPLDVERVRGHLAQQEHQVQGSPRDRQEARKQVDPS
;
A
#
# COMPACT_ATOMS: atom_id res chain seq x y z
N MET A 1 30.37 -2.92 1.18
CA MET A 1 29.61 -1.77 1.74
C MET A 1 28.99 -0.96 0.60
N VAL A 2 27.77 -1.28 0.14
CA VAL A 2 27.10 -0.42 -0.84
C VAL A 2 26.26 0.59 -0.09
N ARG A 3 26.82 1.79 0.14
CA ARG A 3 26.08 2.98 0.55
C ARG A 3 25.32 3.50 -0.68
N ARG A 4 24.05 3.12 -0.86
CA ARG A 4 23.19 3.83 -1.82
C ARG A 4 22.64 5.08 -1.14
N ARG A 5 23.03 6.22 -1.73
CA ARG A 5 22.65 7.58 -1.36
C ARG A 5 21.13 7.68 -1.33
N GLY A 6 20.58 8.05 -0.18
CA GLY A 6 19.15 8.36 -0.05
C GLY A 6 18.82 9.57 -0.90
N SER A 7 17.96 9.38 -1.89
CA SER A 7 17.25 10.50 -2.51
C SER A 7 16.34 11.09 -1.42
N VAL A 8 16.71 12.25 -0.90
CA VAL A 8 15.86 13.04 0.00
C VAL A 8 14.69 13.57 -0.82
N PHE A 9 13.68 12.72 -1.01
CA PHE A 9 12.37 13.19 -1.42
C PHE A 9 11.82 14.01 -0.26
N THR A 10 11.79 15.33 -0.40
CA THR A 10 11.03 16.20 0.47
C THR A 10 9.55 15.84 0.29
N HIS A 11 9.08 14.91 1.10
CA HIS A 11 7.70 14.43 1.10
C HIS A 11 6.77 15.58 1.50
N ASN A 12 6.22 16.29 0.50
CA ASN A 12 5.39 17.49 0.72
C ASN A 12 3.93 17.15 1.12
N GLY A 13 3.73 16.13 1.95
CA GLY A 13 2.40 15.64 2.31
C GLY A 13 2.39 14.82 3.60
N PRO A 14 1.19 14.50 4.14
CA PRO A 14 1.07 13.81 5.41
C PRO A 14 1.62 12.39 5.33
N VAL A 15 2.67 12.10 6.10
CA VAL A 15 3.21 10.73 6.24
C VAL A 15 2.25 9.83 7.02
N ARG A 16 2.19 8.56 6.64
CA ARG A 16 1.38 7.53 7.29
C ARG A 16 2.24 6.36 7.70
N THR A 17 1.81 5.65 8.73
CA THR A 17 2.51 4.50 9.26
C THR A 17 1.82 3.22 8.79
N CYS A 18 2.58 2.31 8.19
CA CYS A 18 2.09 0.97 7.88
C CYS A 18 1.80 0.20 9.18
N ILE A 19 0.60 -0.34 9.33
CA ILE A 19 0.21 -1.15 10.51
C ILE A 19 0.90 -2.52 10.55
N GLY A 20 1.34 -3.00 9.38
CA GLY A 20 2.33 -4.05 9.19
C GLY A 20 3.69 -3.51 9.61
N CYS A 21 4.68 -3.36 8.74
CA CYS A 21 6.07 -3.08 9.14
C CYS A 21 6.37 -1.86 10.06
N ARG A 22 5.42 -0.96 10.37
CA ARG A 22 5.60 0.29 11.14
C ARG A 22 6.48 1.34 10.49
N ALA A 23 6.94 1.11 9.25
CA ALA A 23 7.61 2.16 8.49
C ALA A 23 6.63 3.31 8.18
N ARG A 24 7.19 4.53 8.12
CA ARG A 24 6.49 5.76 7.78
C ARG A 24 6.80 6.10 6.33
N THR A 25 5.78 6.31 5.51
CA THR A 25 5.94 6.72 4.12
C THR A 25 4.74 7.55 3.65
N LEU A 26 4.76 7.98 2.39
CA LEU A 26 3.67 8.66 1.73
C LEU A 26 2.43 7.77 1.60
N PRO A 27 1.21 8.34 1.66
CA PRO A 27 -0.01 7.58 1.43
C PRO A 27 -0.05 6.91 0.05
N SER A 28 0.63 7.46 -0.97
CA SER A 28 0.72 6.89 -2.31
C SER A 28 1.38 5.52 -2.36
N GLU A 29 2.26 5.23 -1.40
CA GLU A 29 2.95 3.94 -1.27
C GLU A 29 2.18 2.95 -0.38
N LEU A 30 1.04 3.37 0.16
CA LEU A 30 0.24 2.61 1.12
C LEU A 30 -1.16 2.34 0.56
N LEU A 31 -1.61 1.11 0.76
CA LEU A 31 -2.99 0.71 0.60
C LEU A 31 -3.79 1.14 1.83
N ARG A 32 -4.85 1.93 1.62
CA ARG A 32 -5.86 2.15 2.67
C ARG A 32 -6.73 0.90 2.77
N VAL A 33 -6.98 0.46 3.98
CA VAL A 33 -7.93 -0.62 4.29
C VAL A 33 -8.96 -0.12 5.29
N VAL A 34 -10.20 -0.60 5.16
CA VAL A 34 -11.33 -0.26 6.03
C VAL A 34 -12.04 -1.52 6.50
N VAL A 35 -12.88 -1.42 7.53
CA VAL A 35 -13.79 -2.51 7.92
C VAL A 35 -15.17 -2.25 7.34
N VAL A 36 -15.72 -3.26 6.66
CA VAL A 36 -17.10 -3.30 6.17
C VAL A 36 -17.67 -4.63 6.62
N ASP A 37 -18.75 -4.60 7.41
CA ASP A 37 -19.46 -5.79 7.89
C ASP A 37 -18.55 -6.88 8.50
N GLY A 38 -17.54 -6.47 9.28
CA GLY A 38 -16.60 -7.38 9.95
C GLY A 38 -15.43 -7.88 9.08
N ALA A 39 -15.39 -7.50 7.81
CA ALA A 39 -14.31 -7.82 6.88
C ALA A 39 -13.42 -6.60 6.60
N VAL A 40 -12.11 -6.83 6.52
CA VAL A 40 -11.13 -5.83 6.08
C VAL A 40 -11.14 -5.77 4.56
N VAL A 41 -11.42 -4.60 4.02
CA VAL A 41 -11.57 -4.36 2.58
C VAL A 41 -10.52 -3.35 2.08
N PRO A 42 -9.86 -3.60 0.94
CA PRO A 42 -9.04 -2.62 0.25
C PRO A 42 -9.86 -1.40 -0.20
N ASP A 43 -9.40 -0.19 0.15
CA ASP A 43 -9.97 1.07 -0.31
C ASP A 43 -8.97 1.83 -1.19
N THR A 44 -8.78 1.34 -2.41
CA THR A 44 -7.83 1.89 -3.39
C THR A 44 -8.16 3.34 -3.77
N ARG A 45 -9.46 3.70 -3.80
CA ARG A 45 -9.93 5.05 -4.15
C ARG A 45 -9.98 6.00 -2.96
N ARG A 46 -9.81 5.49 -1.73
CA ARG A 46 -9.86 6.26 -0.47
C ARG A 46 -11.22 6.94 -0.24
N ARG A 47 -12.31 6.26 -0.59
CA ARG A 47 -13.68 6.80 -0.54
C ARG A 47 -14.61 6.06 0.40
N LEU A 48 -14.19 4.92 0.93
CA LEU A 48 -15.06 4.13 1.80
C LEU A 48 -15.18 4.80 3.18
N PRO A 49 -16.41 4.87 3.74
CA PRO A 49 -16.64 5.47 5.04
C PRO A 49 -15.98 4.65 6.15
N GLY A 50 -15.87 5.27 7.33
CA GLY A 50 -15.37 4.61 8.52
C GLY A 50 -13.86 4.75 8.76
N ARG A 51 -13.41 4.10 9.84
CA ARG A 51 -12.02 4.15 10.30
C ARG A 51 -11.14 3.37 9.33
N GLY A 52 -10.20 4.08 8.68
CA GLY A 52 -9.21 3.48 7.80
C GLY A 52 -7.88 3.24 8.49
N ALA A 53 -7.17 2.22 8.04
CA ALA A 53 -5.79 1.95 8.40
C ALA A 53 -4.92 1.86 7.14
N TRP A 54 -3.60 1.97 7.30
CA TRP A 54 -2.66 1.99 6.19
C TRP A 54 -1.76 0.77 6.23
N LEU A 55 -1.61 0.09 5.10
CA LEU A 55 -0.80 -1.11 4.93
C LEU A 55 0.03 -0.95 3.65
N HIS A 56 1.28 -1.40 3.61
CA HIS A 56 1.95 -1.52 2.32
C HIS A 56 1.24 -2.57 1.46
N PRO A 57 1.21 -2.40 0.12
CA PRO A 57 0.72 -3.42 -0.80
C PRO A 57 1.71 -4.59 -0.92
N ASP A 58 2.05 -5.21 0.23
CA ASP A 58 3.06 -6.26 0.36
C ASP A 58 2.49 -7.39 1.25
N PRO A 59 2.48 -8.65 0.78
CA PRO A 59 2.00 -9.79 1.57
C PRO A 59 2.71 -9.98 2.93
N SER A 60 3.97 -9.58 3.07
CA SER A 60 4.71 -9.60 4.34
C SER A 60 4.11 -8.62 5.36
N CYS A 61 3.71 -7.43 4.91
CA CYS A 61 3.07 -6.45 5.77
C CYS A 61 1.70 -6.94 6.25
N LEU A 62 0.94 -7.65 5.40
CA LEU A 62 -0.31 -8.29 5.79
C LEU A 62 -0.07 -9.36 6.87
N ARG A 63 0.86 -10.29 6.64
CA ARG A 63 1.22 -11.34 7.61
C ARG A 63 1.64 -10.77 8.95
N ASP A 64 2.48 -9.74 8.94
CA ASP A 64 2.91 -9.15 10.20
C ASP A 64 1.77 -8.39 10.91
N ALA A 65 0.84 -7.79 10.16
CA ALA A 65 -0.34 -7.13 10.71
C ALA A 65 -1.28 -8.13 11.40
N GLU A 66 -1.47 -9.32 10.80
CA GLU A 66 -2.18 -10.45 11.42
C GLU A 66 -1.48 -10.93 12.70
N LYS A 67 -0.18 -11.27 12.60
CA LYS A 67 0.64 -11.82 13.71
C LYS A 67 0.62 -10.92 14.94
N ARG A 68 0.65 -9.59 14.75
CA ARG A 68 0.67 -8.63 15.86
C ARG A 68 -0.71 -8.19 16.35
N ARG A 69 -1.80 -8.70 15.75
CA ARG A 69 -3.17 -8.25 15.99
C ARG A 69 -3.35 -6.74 15.74
N ALA A 70 -2.84 -6.26 14.60
CA ALA A 70 -2.87 -4.84 14.25
C ALA A 70 -4.27 -4.36 13.84
N PHE A 71 -5.03 -5.16 13.10
CA PHE A 71 -6.33 -4.73 12.58
C PHE A 71 -7.35 -4.41 13.68
N PRO A 72 -7.57 -5.26 14.70
CA PRO A 72 -8.53 -4.95 15.76
C PRO A 72 -8.16 -3.67 16.52
N ARG A 73 -6.84 -3.44 16.74
CA ARG A 73 -6.31 -2.21 17.35
C ARG A 73 -6.50 -0.98 16.47
N ALA A 74 -6.22 -1.11 15.18
CA ALA A 74 -6.31 -0.02 14.21
C ALA A 74 -7.77 0.41 13.99
N PHE A 75 -8.71 -0.54 14.01
CA PHE A 75 -10.13 -0.29 13.77
C PHE A 75 -10.96 -0.12 15.04
N ARG A 76 -10.39 -0.40 16.23
CA ARG A 76 -11.07 -0.35 17.53
C ARG A 76 -12.29 -1.26 17.59
N VAL A 77 -12.14 -2.47 17.08
CA VAL A 77 -13.19 -3.51 17.07
C VAL A 77 -12.68 -4.76 17.79
N PRO A 78 -13.57 -5.53 18.43
CA PRO A 78 -13.20 -6.78 19.07
C PRO A 78 -12.97 -7.89 18.04
N GLY A 79 -12.14 -8.87 18.42
CA GLY A 79 -11.99 -10.12 17.69
C GLY A 79 -11.10 -10.07 16.45
N PRO A 80 -10.80 -11.23 15.85
CA PRO A 80 -10.15 -11.31 14.55
C PRO A 80 -11.08 -10.73 13.47
N LEU A 81 -10.50 -10.13 12.44
CA LEU A 81 -11.23 -9.65 11.27
C LEU A 81 -10.87 -10.52 10.08
N ASP A 82 -11.84 -10.74 9.20
CA ASP A 82 -11.58 -11.40 7.92
C ASP A 82 -10.71 -10.50 7.04
N VAL A 83 -9.59 -11.01 6.53
CA VAL A 83 -8.64 -10.27 5.68
C VAL A 83 -8.53 -10.85 4.28
N GLU A 84 -9.36 -11.83 3.91
CA GLU A 84 -9.27 -12.53 2.62
C GLU A 84 -9.38 -11.58 1.43
N ARG A 85 -10.22 -10.54 1.53
CA ARG A 85 -10.33 -9.52 0.48
C ARG A 85 -9.04 -8.73 0.28
N VAL A 86 -8.29 -8.46 1.35
CA VAL A 86 -6.97 -7.83 1.25
C VAL A 86 -5.97 -8.81 0.65
N ARG A 87 -5.93 -10.05 1.11
CA ARG A 87 -5.04 -11.10 0.61
C ARG A 87 -5.21 -11.31 -0.91
N GLY A 88 -6.45 -11.45 -1.37
CA GLY A 88 -6.76 -11.58 -2.80
C GLY A 88 -6.35 -10.36 -3.62
N HIS A 89 -6.55 -9.16 -3.08
CA HIS A 89 -6.14 -7.93 -3.77
C HIS A 89 -4.61 -7.82 -3.93
N LEU A 90 -3.84 -8.17 -2.89
CA LEU A 90 -2.38 -8.16 -2.97
C LEU A 90 -1.86 -9.16 -4.01
N ALA A 91 -2.43 -10.37 -4.05
CA ALA A 91 -2.08 -11.38 -5.06
C ALA A 91 -2.37 -10.91 -6.49
N GLN A 92 -3.49 -10.19 -6.70
CA GLN A 92 -3.83 -9.61 -8.01
C GLN A 92 -2.86 -8.49 -8.42
N GLN A 93 -2.42 -7.66 -7.47
CA GLN A 93 -1.46 -6.59 -7.76
C GLN A 93 -0.09 -7.13 -8.16
N GLU A 94 0.40 -8.19 -7.52
CA GLU A 94 1.66 -8.84 -7.90
C GLU A 94 1.65 -9.28 -9.38
N HIS A 95 0.53 -9.81 -9.87
CA HIS A 95 0.36 -10.18 -11.28
C HIS A 95 0.35 -8.98 -12.23
N GLN A 96 -0.22 -7.84 -11.83
CA GLN A 96 -0.28 -6.65 -12.69
C GLN A 96 1.06 -5.92 -12.79
N VAL A 97 1.88 -5.95 -11.74
CA VAL A 97 3.24 -5.37 -11.76
C VAL A 97 4.18 -6.18 -12.65
N GLN A 98 4.04 -7.51 -12.69
CA GLN A 98 4.86 -8.40 -13.52
C GLN A 98 4.46 -8.39 -15.01
N GLY A 99 3.27 -7.90 -15.35
CA GLY A 99 2.71 -7.93 -16.71
C GLY A 99 2.67 -6.60 -17.46
N SER A 100 3.28 -5.51 -16.96
CA SER A 100 3.18 -4.19 -17.61
C SER A 100 4.42 -3.82 -18.44
N PRO A 101 4.34 -3.80 -19.78
CA PRO A 101 5.39 -3.28 -20.66
C PRO A 101 5.35 -1.75 -20.82
N ARG A 102 4.74 -1.01 -19.88
CA ARG A 102 4.37 0.42 -20.05
C ARG A 102 5.44 1.45 -19.66
N ASP A 103 6.70 1.07 -19.44
CA ASP A 103 7.82 2.02 -19.30
C ASP A 103 8.57 2.31 -20.62
N ARG A 104 7.85 2.30 -21.75
CA ARG A 104 8.40 2.74 -23.06
C ARG A 104 8.06 4.20 -23.41
N GLN A 105 7.24 4.88 -22.61
CA GLN A 105 6.81 6.26 -22.87
C GLN A 105 7.74 7.32 -22.26
N GLU A 106 9.06 7.18 -22.42
CA GLU A 106 10.00 8.31 -22.23
C GLU A 106 11.07 8.38 -23.35
N ALA A 107 10.86 7.67 -24.45
CA ALA A 107 11.72 7.70 -25.64
C ALA A 107 10.99 8.28 -26.86
N ARG A 108 10.42 9.49 -26.73
CA ARG A 108 10.10 10.37 -27.87
C ARG A 108 10.32 11.83 -27.45
N LYS A 109 11.58 12.26 -27.41
CA LYS A 109 11.92 13.58 -27.96
C LYS A 109 12.52 13.33 -29.33
N GLN A 110 11.84 13.88 -30.31
CA GLN A 110 11.98 13.66 -31.74
C GLN A 110 12.68 14.91 -32.28
N VAL A 111 13.86 14.70 -32.88
CA VAL A 111 14.55 15.46 -33.96
C VAL A 111 14.28 16.97 -34.11
N ASP A 112 15.34 17.77 -33.95
CA ASP A 112 15.50 19.09 -34.59
C ASP A 112 15.98 18.90 -36.05
N PRO A 113 15.32 19.50 -37.06
CA PRO A 113 15.84 19.54 -38.41
C PRO A 113 16.80 20.74 -38.57
N SER A 114 18.02 20.49 -39.06
CA SER A 114 18.82 21.47 -39.81
C SER A 114 19.42 20.76 -41.02
#